data_AF-A0AB39VF66-F1
#
_entry.id   AF-A0AB39VF66-F1
#
_cell.length_a   1.000
_cell.length_b   1.000
_cell.length_c   1.000
_cell.angle_alpha   90.00
_cell.angle_beta   90.00
_cell.angle_gamma   90.00
#
_symmetry.space_group_name_H-M   'P 1'
#
loop_
_entity.id
_entity.type
_entity.pdbx_description
1 polymer ?
#
loop_
_entity_poly.entity_id
_entity_poly.type
_entity_poly.pdbx_seq_one_letter_code
_entity_poly.pdbx_strand_id
1 'polypeptide(L)'
;MNNLEVFKVIVISALVTVALRLLPLFVKIPKNPIMNKFFEALPYSVLALMIFPDIFTSGGTTPYDIVKILIGMVVVAFLSLKRFGLGIIVSVSLVMIFLFDLAKIYLIK
;
A
#
# COMPACT_ATOMS: atom_id res chain seq x y z
N MET A 1 -19.17 21.22 10.09
CA MET A 1 -19.07 21.36 8.62
C MET A 1 -20.43 21.80 8.11
N ASN A 2 -20.49 22.91 7.39
CA ASN A 2 -21.74 23.42 6.88
C ASN A 2 -22.15 22.59 5.63
N ASN A 3 -23.44 22.35 5.39
CA ASN A 3 -23.90 21.49 4.28
C ASN A 3 -23.38 21.97 2.90
N LEU A 4 -23.19 23.28 2.75
CA LEU A 4 -22.61 23.91 1.55
C LEU A 4 -21.13 23.53 1.32
N GLU A 5 -20.36 23.34 2.39
CA GLU A 5 -18.95 22.94 2.28
C GLU A 5 -18.83 21.47 1.86
N VAL A 6 -19.68 20.60 2.41
CA VAL A 6 -19.77 19.19 2.02
C VAL A 6 -20.13 19.06 0.54
N PHE A 7 -21.13 19.82 0.08
CA PHE A 7 -21.52 19.82 -1.33
C PHE A 7 -20.37 20.28 -2.24
N LYS A 8 -19.61 21.30 -1.83
CA LYS A 8 -18.45 21.80 -2.57
C LYS A 8 -17.36 20.73 -2.71
N VAL A 9 -17.06 20.00 -1.64
CA VAL A 9 -16.09 18.90 -1.65
C VAL A 9 -16.56 17.77 -2.57
N ILE A 10 -17.84 17.39 -2.50
CA ILE A 10 -18.40 16.35 -3.37
C ILE A 10 -18.27 16.75 -4.84
N VAL A 11 -18.69 17.96 -5.22
CA VAL A 11 -18.63 18.43 -6.62
C VAL A 11 -17.19 18.49 -7.12
N ILE A 12 -16.26 19.03 -6.34
CA ILE A 12 -14.85 19.10 -6.72
C ILE A 12 -14.26 17.69 -6.86
N SER A 13 -14.52 16.79 -5.91
CA SER A 13 -14.02 15.42 -5.94
C SER A 13 -14.54 14.64 -7.15
N ALA A 14 -15.81 14.83 -7.50
CA ALA A 14 -16.42 14.23 -8.68
C ALA A 14 -15.79 14.77 -9.98
N LEU A 15 -15.60 16.09 -10.08
CA LEU A 15 -14.95 16.73 -11.23
C LEU A 15 -13.54 16.20 -11.45
N VAL A 16 -12.73 16.14 -10.39
CA VAL A 16 -11.35 15.62 -10.45
C VAL A 16 -11.33 14.15 -10.86
N THR A 17 -12.21 13.33 -10.28
CA THR A 17 -12.28 11.88 -10.58
C THR A 17 -12.66 11.63 -12.05
N VAL A 18 -13.67 12.35 -12.54
CA VAL A 18 -14.14 12.23 -13.92
C VAL A 18 -13.08 12.77 -14.90
N ALA A 19 -12.45 13.90 -14.59
CA ALA A 19 -11.39 14.46 -15.42
C ALA A 19 -10.21 13.50 -15.58
N LEU A 20 -9.72 12.89 -14.49
CA LEU A 20 -8.64 11.90 -14.53
C LEU A 20 -9.03 10.63 -15.30
N ARG A 21 -10.28 10.17 -15.18
CA ARG A 21 -10.80 9.01 -15.94
C ARG A 21 -10.96 9.27 -17.43
N LEU A 22 -11.32 10.49 -17.81
CA LEU A 22 -11.51 10.87 -19.21
C LEU A 22 -10.20 11.30 -19.88
N LEU A 23 -9.17 11.68 -19.11
CA LEU A 23 -7.83 12.04 -19.59
C LEU A 23 -7.24 11.04 -20.61
N PRO A 24 -7.31 9.71 -20.40
CA PRO A 24 -6.84 8.74 -21.40
C PRO A 24 -7.61 8.73 -22.72
N LEU A 25 -8.84 9.28 -22.79
CA LEU A 25 -9.60 9.42 -24.04
C LEU A 25 -9.11 10.60 -24.88
N PHE A 26 -8.62 11.66 -24.25
CA PHE A 26 -8.14 12.87 -24.92
C PHE A 26 -6.64 12.83 -25.22
N VAL A 27 -5.87 12.08 -24.43
CA VAL A 27 -4.42 11.92 -24.63
C VAL A 27 -4.16 10.58 -25.31
N LYS A 28 -3.96 10.59 -26.64
CA LYS A 28 -3.40 9.43 -27.35
C LYS A 28 -2.04 9.11 -26.74
N ILE A 29 -1.93 7.93 -26.13
CA ILE A 29 -0.68 7.46 -25.54
C ILE A 29 0.38 7.37 -26.66
N PRO A 30 1.42 8.21 -26.64
CA PRO A 30 2.55 8.08 -27.54
C PRO A 30 3.16 6.70 -27.36
N LYS A 31 3.35 5.96 -28.45
CA LYS A 31 4.06 4.67 -28.44
C LYS A 31 5.56 4.91 -28.25
N ASN A 32 5.94 5.37 -27.07
CA ASN A 32 7.33 5.46 -26.62
C ASN A 32 7.55 4.38 -25.55
N PRO A 33 8.60 3.54 -25.62
CA PRO A 33 8.91 2.53 -24.60
C PRO A 33 8.90 3.07 -23.16
N ILE A 34 9.29 4.32 -22.94
CA ILE A 34 9.28 4.95 -21.61
C ILE A 34 7.85 5.17 -21.10
N MET A 35 6.97 5.71 -21.94
CA MET A 35 5.59 5.99 -21.55
C MET A 35 4.80 4.70 -21.33
N ASN A 36 5.04 3.66 -22.14
CA ASN A 36 4.39 2.38 -21.94
C ASN A 36 4.77 1.75 -20.59
N LYS A 37 6.06 1.79 -20.23
CA LYS A 37 6.52 1.33 -18.91
C LYS A 37 5.96 2.17 -17.76
N PHE A 38 5.77 3.48 -17.96
CA PHE A 38 5.16 4.35 -16.95
C PHE A 38 3.68 3.98 -16.72
N PHE A 39 2.90 3.83 -17.78
CA PHE A 39 1.49 3.42 -17.67
C PHE A 39 1.33 2.00 -17.11
N GLU A 40 2.27 1.11 -17.40
CA GLU A 40 2.30 -0.24 -16.81
C GLU A 40 2.69 -0.21 -15.31
N ALA A 41 3.59 0.68 -14.90
CA ALA A 41 4.01 0.83 -13.50
C ALA A 41 3.01 1.61 -12.63
N LEU A 42 2.15 2.44 -13.22
CA LEU A 42 1.19 3.28 -12.51
C LEU A 42 0.25 2.48 -11.59
N PRO A 43 -0.45 1.42 -12.05
CA PRO A 43 -1.34 0.62 -11.20
C PRO A 43 -0.61 0.02 -9.99
N TYR A 44 0.59 -0.52 -10.20
CA TYR A 44 1.39 -1.12 -9.12
C TYR A 44 1.89 -0.08 -8.12
N SER A 45 2.26 1.11 -8.61
CA SER A 45 2.72 2.21 -7.76
C SER A 45 1.58 2.77 -6.89
N VAL A 46 0.38 2.93 -7.46
CA VAL A 46 -0.80 3.36 -6.70
C VAL A 46 -1.19 2.31 -5.66
N LEU A 47 -1.18 1.03 -6.02
CA LEU A 47 -1.44 -0.06 -5.08
C LEU A 47 -0.45 -0.04 -3.91
N ALA A 48 0.85 0.13 -4.20
CA ALA A 48 1.87 0.25 -3.17
C ALA A 48 1.64 1.49 -2.28
N LEU A 49 1.29 2.63 -2.87
CA LEU A 49 1.01 3.87 -2.13
C LEU A 49 -0.19 3.72 -1.18
N MET A 50 -1.20 2.93 -1.55
CA MET A 50 -2.37 2.68 -0.69
C MET A 50 -2.04 1.69 0.43
N ILE A 51 -1.35 0.59 0.12
CA ILE A 51 -1.10 -0.49 1.08
C ILE A 51 0.02 -0.13 2.06
N PHE A 52 1.07 0.55 1.60
CA PHE A 52 2.25 0.85 2.41
C PHE A 52 1.93 1.60 3.72
N PRO A 53 1.19 2.73 3.73
CA PRO A 53 0.83 3.40 4.97
C PRO A 53 -0.08 2.56 5.86
N ASP A 54 -1.01 1.79 5.27
CA ASP A 54 -1.94 0.93 6.00
C ASP A 54 -1.25 -0.17 6.82
N ILE A 55 -0.08 -0.64 6.36
CA ILE A 55 0.73 -1.61 7.11
C ILE A 55 1.23 -1.00 8.43
N PHE A 56 1.55 0.29 8.47
CA PHE A 56 2.02 0.96 9.68
C PHE A 56 0.89 1.34 10.63
N THR A 57 -0.29 1.68 10.11
CA THR A 57 -1.45 2.06 10.95
C THR A 57 -2.16 0.87 11.56
N SER A 58 -2.16 -0.29 10.89
CA SER A 58 -2.87 -1.49 11.34
C SER A 58 -2.20 -2.22 12.52
N GLY A 59 -0.89 -2.08 12.70
CA GLY A 59 -0.15 -2.78 13.77
C GLY A 59 -0.19 -2.10 15.15
N GLY A 60 -0.69 -0.87 15.23
CA GLY A 60 -0.71 -0.08 16.47
C GLY A 60 0.38 1.00 16.53
N THR A 61 0.24 1.93 17.48
CA THR A 61 1.12 3.11 17.59
C THR A 61 2.28 2.93 18.56
N THR A 62 2.46 1.73 19.13
CA THR A 62 3.54 1.47 20.08
C THR A 62 4.87 1.37 19.34
N PRO A 63 6.00 1.85 19.89
CA PRO A 63 7.32 1.65 19.29
C PRO A 63 7.65 0.18 18.98
N TYR A 64 7.16 -0.76 19.80
CA TYR A 64 7.28 -2.20 19.54
C TYR A 64 6.58 -2.67 18.26
N ASP A 65 5.43 -2.08 17.94
CA ASP A 65 4.62 -2.46 16.77
C ASP A 65 5.29 -1.99 15.48
N ILE A 66 5.85 -0.79 15.50
CA ILE A 66 6.62 -0.22 14.38
C ILE A 66 7.86 -1.08 14.09
N VAL A 67 8.61 -1.48 15.13
CA VAL A 67 9.81 -2.34 14.97
C VAL A 67 9.44 -3.71 14.42
N LYS A 68 8.34 -4.32 14.91
CA LYS A 68 7.81 -5.59 14.40
C LYS A 68 7.46 -5.52 12.91
N ILE A 69 6.78 -4.46 12.49
CA ILE A 69 6.43 -4.23 11.08
C ILE A 69 7.69 -4.07 10.22
N LEU A 70 8.68 -3.30 10.70
CA LEU A 70 9.94 -3.11 9.99
C LEU A 70 10.69 -4.43 9.79
N ILE A 71 10.77 -5.26 10.83
CA ILE A 71 11.38 -6.60 10.76
C ILE A 71 10.61 -7.48 9.76
N GLY A 72 9.27 -7.49 9.83
CA GLY A 72 8.44 -8.22 8.87
C GLY A 72 8.69 -7.80 7.43
N MET A 73 8.83 -6.49 7.19
CA MET A 73 9.12 -5.93 5.88
C MET A 73 10.50 -6.34 5.36
N VAL A 74 11.52 -6.35 6.22
CA VAL A 74 12.87 -6.85 5.87
C VAL A 74 12.84 -8.33 5.52
N VAL A 75 12.10 -9.16 6.27
CA VAL A 75 11.96 -10.59 6.00
C VAL A 75 11.26 -10.84 4.67
N VAL A 76 10.16 -10.13 4.38
CA VAL A 76 9.45 -10.21 3.08
C VAL A 76 10.40 -9.82 1.94
N ALA A 77 11.10 -8.70 2.07
CA ALA A 77 12.05 -8.22 1.05
C ALA A 77 13.17 -9.24 0.81
N PHE A 78 13.75 -9.81 1.86
CA PHE A 78 14.80 -10.81 1.76
C PHE A 78 14.33 -12.10 1.08
N LEU A 79 13.16 -12.63 1.48
CA LEU A 79 12.57 -13.82 0.84
C LEU A 79 12.19 -13.56 -0.63
N SER A 80 11.70 -12.35 -0.92
CA SER A 80 11.36 -11.94 -2.29
C SER A 80 12.59 -11.83 -3.19
N LEU A 81 13.72 -11.33 -2.67
CA LEU A 81 14.99 -11.29 -3.41
C LEU A 81 15.49 -12.70 -3.77
N LYS A 82 15.25 -13.68 -2.89
CA LYS A 82 15.60 -15.09 -3.11
C LYS A 82 14.63 -15.82 -4.07
N ARG A 83 13.69 -15.10 -4.70
CA ARG A 83 12.70 -15.58 -5.68
C ARG A 83 11.85 -16.76 -5.21
N PHE A 84 11.52 -16.83 -3.92
CA PHE A 84 10.55 -17.80 -3.42
C PHE A 84 9.14 -17.50 -3.95
N GLY A 85 8.29 -18.53 -4.00
CA GLY A 85 6.89 -18.37 -4.40
C GLY A 85 6.13 -17.48 -3.43
N LEU A 86 5.28 -16.60 -3.96
CA LEU A 86 4.47 -15.63 -3.19
C LEU A 86 3.76 -16.26 -1.99
N GLY A 87 3.19 -17.46 -2.14
CA GLY A 87 2.49 -18.15 -1.05
C GLY A 87 3.39 -18.48 0.15
N ILE A 88 4.65 -18.86 -0.09
CA ILE A 88 5.63 -19.15 0.97
C ILE A 88 6.02 -17.85 1.68
N ILE A 89 6.25 -16.78 0.92
CA ILE A 89 6.62 -15.47 1.46
C ILE A 89 5.53 -14.98 2.41
N VAL A 90 4.28 -14.97 1.95
CA VAL A 90 3.14 -14.51 2.77
C VAL A 90 3.00 -15.38 4.02
N SER A 91 3.04 -16.71 3.88
CA SER A 91 2.85 -17.63 5.01
C SER A 91 3.91 -17.45 6.09
N VAL A 92 5.19 -17.40 5.70
CA VAL A 92 6.32 -17.27 6.65
C VAL A 92 6.27 -15.91 7.35
N SER A 93 6.02 -14.83 6.62
CA SER A 93 5.94 -13.50 7.19
C SER A 93 4.77 -13.35 8.16
N LEU A 94 3.63 -13.96 7.86
CA LEU A 94 2.44 -13.92 8.72
C LEU A 94 2.67 -14.69 10.02
N VAL A 95 3.28 -15.88 9.95
CA VAL A 95 3.68 -16.66 11.14
C VAL A 95 4.68 -15.89 12.00
N MET A 96 5.65 -15.21 11.39
CA MET A 96 6.66 -14.46 12.12
C MET A 96 6.07 -13.23 12.83
N ILE A 97 5.21 -12.47 12.15
CA ILE A 97 4.47 -11.35 12.75
C ILE A 97 3.58 -11.87 13.90
N PHE A 98 2.91 -13.01 13.72
CA PHE A 98 2.10 -13.61 14.77
C PHE A 98 2.92 -14.03 16.00
N LEU A 99 4.09 -14.63 15.81
CA LEU A 99 5.01 -14.99 16.89
C LEU A 99 5.47 -13.76 17.70
N PHE A 100 5.78 -12.65 17.03
CA PHE A 100 6.12 -11.40 17.71
C PHE A 100 4.95 -10.83 18.53
N ASP A 101 3.72 -10.98 18.02
CA ASP A 101 2.52 -10.57 18.75
C ASP A 101 2.31 -11.41 20.01
N LEU A 102 2.48 -12.73 19.87
CA LEU A 102 2.37 -13.67 20.98
C LEU A 102 3.43 -13.39 22.05
N ALA A 103 4.67 -13.11 21.63
CA ALA A 103 5.76 -12.75 22.53
C ALA A 103 5.47 -11.45 23.30
N LYS A 104 4.89 -10.44 22.64
CA LYS A 104 4.46 -9.20 23.30
C LYS A 104 3.39 -9.47 24.36
N ILE A 105 2.40 -10.31 24.06
CA ILE A 105 1.37 -10.72 25.02
C ILE A 105 1.97 -11.46 26.22
N TYR A 106 2.97 -12.32 25.99
CA TYR A 106 3.59 -13.12 27.05
C TYR A 106 4.56 -12.30 27.93
N LEU A 107 5.15 -11.24 27.39
CA LEU A 107 6.14 -10.38 28.08
C LEU A 107 5.50 -9.20 28.85
N ILE A 108 4.22 -8.91 28.60
CA ILE A 108 3.42 -7.87 29.29
C ILE A 108 2.55 -8.45 30.42
N LYS A 109 2.70 -9.75 30.74
CA LYS A 109 2.13 -10.34 31.93
C LYS A 109 3.00 -10.12 33.16
#